data_AF-A0A8T1PEI7-F1
#
_entry.id   AF-A0A8T1PEI7-F1
#
_cell.length_a   1.000
_cell.length_b   1.000
_cell.length_c   1.000
_cell.angle_alpha   90.00
_cell.angle_beta   90.00
_cell.angle_gamma   90.00
#
_symmetry.space_group_name_H-M   'P 1'
#
loop_
_entity.id
_entity.type
_entity.pdbx_description
1 polymer ?
#
loop_
_entity_poly.entity_id
_entity_poly.type
_entity_poly.pdbx_seq_one_letter_code
_entity_poly.pdbx_strand_id
1 'polypeptide(L)'
;MSTKPSTIPGFFCSNILLVFLLSLQCSSQKSCPNCGSIEIPYPLSTNPNCGDPDYSLRCDPHSQKLYFVALNGSSYAVVGIIAASQRMVVQPSAWLPDRCVTQDMLVSEGIWLNQSLPFNITSSNTIFLFNCSPRLLVSPLNCTTSSLCHRFLESSGQVDKNRALQCASGLDPCCTFIAGGMPSAYKIRLHSSGCRAFRSILHLDPEKPASQWEEGLEIQWAPPPEPVCKSQLDCSGASKCSAAGLNDQLRCLCNKGYLWDHGLGTCLRTKKNVKAGLSLKVSIGIISFFSLALVMTAVTVRRSCRRLSNQAKMAKARENMLKSSNGGKSARMFHLKEMKKATKNFSKDRVLGSGGFGEVYQGELQDGTVVAVKSARVGNIKSTEQVLNEVGILSQVNHKNLVRLMGCCVEGEQPLMIYEFISNGTLHDHLHGKFSTLLDWKTRLRIALQTGEALAYLHTAAYTPIYHRDVKSTNILLDDDFNAKVADFGLSRLADPGLSHVSTCAQGTLGYLDPEYYRNYQLTDKSDVYSYGVVLLELLTSQKAIDFSRDQDDVNLATYVGQRANTGASMEVVDQRLLGKEPTDDTLTSIKLFLELALSCLREKKGDRPGMKDVVQELQCIIQIVDQEQAITKDVNVDGT
;
A
#
# COMPACT_ATOMS: atom_id res chain seq x y z
N MET A 1 6.16 78.94 -16.54
CA MET A 1 5.21 78.25 -17.46
C MET A 1 6.02 77.38 -18.39
N SER A 2 5.54 76.15 -18.54
CA SER A 2 6.32 74.94 -18.79
C SER A 2 6.62 74.68 -20.27
N THR A 3 7.85 74.22 -20.51
CA THR A 3 8.29 73.14 -21.43
C THR A 3 7.67 73.00 -22.83
N LYS A 4 8.53 73.17 -23.83
CA LYS A 4 8.39 72.63 -25.20
C LYS A 4 8.16 71.12 -25.21
N PRO A 5 7.49 70.61 -26.27
CA PRO A 5 7.98 69.41 -26.93
C PRO A 5 8.10 69.59 -28.45
N SER A 6 9.18 69.06 -29.02
CA SER A 6 9.42 68.95 -30.45
C SER A 6 9.00 67.58 -30.98
N THR A 7 8.12 67.66 -31.96
CA THR A 7 7.69 66.72 -33.01
C THR A 7 8.74 65.76 -33.58
N ILE A 8 8.32 64.52 -33.88
CA ILE A 8 8.55 63.84 -35.17
C ILE A 8 7.28 62.99 -35.51
N PRO A 9 6.73 63.06 -36.74
CA PRO A 9 5.57 62.31 -37.26
C PRO A 9 6.05 60.97 -37.87
N GLY A 10 5.27 59.96 -38.26
CA GLY A 10 3.87 59.83 -38.66
C GLY A 10 3.81 58.76 -39.78
N PHE A 11 2.60 58.25 -40.03
CA PHE A 11 2.18 57.43 -41.17
C PHE A 11 2.56 55.94 -41.20
N PHE A 12 1.68 55.02 -41.60
CA PHE A 12 0.20 54.91 -41.67
C PHE A 12 -0.05 53.46 -42.13
N CYS A 13 -1.24 52.95 -41.80
CA CYS A 13 -1.88 51.72 -42.25
C CYS A 13 -1.30 50.97 -43.47
N SER A 14 -1.12 49.65 -43.32
CA SER A 14 -1.96 48.74 -44.09
C SER A 14 -2.21 47.46 -43.29
N ASN A 15 -3.48 47.28 -42.94
CA ASN A 15 -4.04 46.12 -42.30
C ASN A 15 -4.40 45.08 -43.38
N ILE A 16 -4.34 43.80 -43.01
CA ILE A 16 -5.19 42.71 -43.54
C ILE A 16 -4.87 42.24 -44.97
N LEU A 17 -4.11 41.15 -45.07
CA LEU A 17 -4.50 40.00 -45.90
C LEU A 17 -3.79 38.71 -45.46
N LEU A 18 -4.61 37.75 -45.00
CA LEU A 18 -4.43 36.28 -44.98
C LEU A 18 -3.16 35.72 -44.30
N VAL A 19 -3.25 35.12 -43.11
CA VAL A 19 -3.85 33.79 -42.80
C VAL A 19 -3.27 32.69 -43.71
N PHE A 20 -2.77 31.61 -43.07
CA PHE A 20 -2.07 30.43 -43.59
C PHE A 20 -0.54 30.53 -43.68
N LEU A 21 0.12 30.37 -42.53
CA LEU A 21 1.26 29.46 -42.43
C LEU A 21 1.19 28.81 -41.03
N LEU A 22 0.35 27.76 -40.96
CA LEU A 22 0.34 26.78 -39.89
C LEU A 22 1.77 26.32 -39.63
N SER A 23 2.32 26.63 -38.47
CA SER A 23 3.49 25.96 -37.94
C SER A 23 3.12 24.48 -37.71
N LEU A 24 3.35 23.65 -38.74
CA LEU A 24 3.40 22.21 -38.62
C LEU A 24 4.60 21.84 -37.73
N GLN A 25 4.45 21.97 -36.41
CA GLN A 25 5.16 21.09 -35.51
C GLN A 25 4.56 19.70 -35.76
N CYS A 26 5.28 18.89 -36.53
CA CYS A 26 4.93 17.49 -36.72
C CYS A 26 5.14 16.80 -35.37
N SER A 27 4.09 16.81 -34.55
CA SER A 27 4.03 15.92 -33.40
C SER A 27 4.07 14.50 -33.95
N SER A 28 4.95 13.64 -33.43
CA SER A 28 4.99 12.19 -33.75
C SER A 28 3.66 11.47 -33.47
N GLN A 29 2.75 12.20 -32.85
CA GLN A 29 1.52 11.75 -32.26
C GLN A 29 0.37 12.29 -33.09
N LYS A 30 -0.36 11.40 -33.74
CA LYS A 30 -1.65 11.74 -34.33
C LYS A 30 -2.65 11.85 -33.16
N SER A 31 -2.71 13.00 -32.50
CA SER A 31 -3.76 13.29 -31.53
C SER A 31 -5.12 13.15 -32.21
N CYS A 32 -6.05 12.43 -31.59
CA CYS A 32 -7.38 12.31 -32.16
C CYS A 32 -8.11 13.65 -32.09
N PRO A 33 -8.99 13.94 -33.08
CA PRO A 33 -9.88 15.08 -32.97
C PRO A 33 -10.78 14.90 -31.74
N ASN A 34 -11.23 16.02 -31.19
CA ASN A 34 -12.20 16.03 -30.10
C ASN A 34 -13.47 15.27 -30.50
N CYS A 35 -14.07 14.56 -29.55
CA CYS A 35 -15.38 13.97 -29.71
C CYS A 35 -16.40 14.86 -29.00
N GLY A 36 -17.14 15.68 -29.76
CA GLY A 36 -17.98 16.72 -29.18
C GLY A 36 -17.16 17.71 -28.34
N SER A 37 -17.51 17.86 -27.06
CA SER A 37 -16.80 18.71 -26.10
C SER A 37 -15.62 18.02 -25.39
N ILE A 38 -15.43 16.71 -25.59
CA ILE A 38 -14.40 15.93 -24.89
C ILE A 38 -13.12 15.93 -25.73
N GLU A 39 -12.06 16.49 -25.16
CA GLU A 39 -10.70 16.38 -25.70
C GLU A 39 -10.19 14.95 -25.57
N ILE A 40 -9.59 14.41 -26.64
CA ILE A 40 -9.06 13.05 -26.69
C ILE A 40 -7.54 13.08 -26.55
N PRO A 41 -6.99 12.95 -25.32
CA PRO A 41 -5.55 12.92 -25.12
C PRO A 41 -4.98 11.59 -25.61
N TYR A 42 -3.75 11.62 -26.09
CA TYR A 42 -2.99 10.39 -26.30
C TYR A 42 -2.79 9.65 -24.97
N PRO A 43 -2.85 8.30 -24.94
CA PRO A 43 -2.88 7.36 -26.06
C PRO A 43 -4.26 7.03 -26.63
N LEU A 44 -5.34 7.63 -26.10
CA LEU A 44 -6.70 7.27 -26.48
C LEU A 44 -6.91 7.48 -27.99
N SER A 45 -7.54 6.49 -28.62
CA SER A 45 -7.81 6.47 -30.06
C SER A 45 -9.31 6.50 -30.33
N THR A 46 -9.79 7.26 -31.31
CA THR A 46 -11.18 7.20 -31.78
C THR A 46 -11.32 6.62 -33.18
N ASN A 47 -10.21 6.41 -33.88
CA ASN A 47 -10.15 5.78 -35.19
C ASN A 47 -8.72 5.27 -35.47
N PRO A 48 -8.52 4.35 -36.43
CA PRO A 48 -7.21 3.74 -36.70
C PRO A 48 -6.10 4.71 -37.14
N ASN A 49 -6.43 5.96 -37.47
CA ASN A 49 -5.49 6.95 -37.97
C ASN A 49 -5.02 7.94 -36.89
N CYS A 50 -5.48 7.80 -35.64
CA CYS A 50 -5.07 8.65 -34.52
C CYS A 50 -5.00 7.85 -33.20
N GLY A 51 -4.19 8.29 -32.25
CA GLY A 51 -3.96 7.58 -30.98
C GLY A 51 -3.27 6.22 -31.15
N ASP A 52 -3.36 5.38 -30.12
CA ASP A 52 -2.93 3.97 -30.17
C ASP A 52 -4.18 3.06 -30.25
N PRO A 53 -4.26 2.15 -31.24
CA PRO A 53 -5.42 1.27 -31.42
C PRO A 53 -5.74 0.39 -30.20
N ASP A 54 -4.74 0.04 -29.37
CA ASP A 54 -4.98 -0.74 -28.16
C ASP A 54 -5.76 0.07 -27.11
N TYR A 55 -5.78 1.39 -27.24
CA TYR A 55 -6.48 2.35 -26.36
C TYR A 55 -7.74 2.93 -27.02
N SER A 56 -8.40 2.14 -27.88
CA SER A 56 -9.55 2.62 -28.67
C SER A 56 -10.81 2.92 -27.86
N LEU A 57 -11.48 4.00 -28.26
CA LEU A 57 -12.79 4.47 -27.84
C LEU A 57 -13.63 4.70 -29.10
N ARG A 58 -14.96 4.67 -28.97
CA ARG A 58 -15.89 4.94 -30.08
C ARG A 58 -16.48 6.33 -29.95
N CYS A 59 -16.15 7.23 -30.87
CA CYS A 59 -16.87 8.49 -30.99
C CYS A 59 -18.05 8.31 -31.95
N ASP A 60 -19.27 8.58 -31.48
CA ASP A 60 -20.46 8.53 -32.33
C ASP A 60 -20.55 9.81 -33.18
N PRO A 61 -20.57 9.71 -34.52
CA PRO A 61 -20.47 10.87 -35.40
C PRO A 61 -21.73 11.75 -35.39
N HIS A 62 -22.89 11.20 -35.02
CA HIS A 62 -24.16 11.91 -35.05
C HIS A 62 -24.45 12.63 -33.73
N SER A 63 -24.29 11.91 -32.62
CA SER A 63 -24.53 12.42 -31.27
C SER A 63 -23.33 13.16 -30.69
N GLN A 64 -22.15 13.02 -31.31
CA GLN A 64 -20.87 13.57 -30.81
C GLN A 64 -20.55 13.12 -29.38
N LYS A 65 -21.05 11.94 -28.99
CA LYS A 65 -20.80 11.31 -27.68
C LYS A 65 -19.70 10.27 -27.79
N LEU A 66 -18.85 10.23 -26.78
CA LEU A 66 -17.75 9.29 -26.66
C LEU A 66 -18.19 8.05 -25.87
N TYR A 67 -17.81 6.87 -26.34
CA TYR A 67 -18.15 5.59 -25.72
C TYR A 67 -16.90 4.73 -25.51
N PHE A 68 -16.81 4.12 -24.34
CA PHE A 68 -15.88 3.05 -24.04
C PHE A 68 -16.52 1.71 -24.43
N VAL A 69 -15.80 0.89 -25.20
CA VAL A 69 -16.29 -0.42 -25.66
C VAL A 69 -15.70 -1.51 -24.76
N ALA A 70 -16.57 -2.30 -24.14
CA ALA A 70 -16.21 -3.42 -23.28
C ALA A 70 -16.41 -4.76 -24.02
N LEU A 71 -16.18 -5.88 -23.34
CA LEU A 71 -16.45 -7.22 -23.90
C LEU A 71 -17.96 -7.44 -24.14
N ASN A 72 -18.27 -8.45 -24.95
CA ASN A 72 -19.63 -8.90 -25.27
C ASN A 72 -20.54 -7.83 -25.91
N GLY A 73 -19.96 -6.83 -26.58
CA GLY A 73 -20.72 -5.79 -27.29
C GLY A 73 -21.29 -4.69 -26.40
N SER A 74 -20.99 -4.70 -25.10
CA SER A 74 -21.39 -3.63 -24.17
C SER A 74 -20.58 -2.35 -24.43
N SER A 75 -21.23 -1.19 -24.32
CA SER A 75 -20.57 0.11 -24.48
C SER A 75 -21.12 1.14 -23.51
N TYR A 76 -20.23 1.96 -22.94
CA TYR A 76 -20.55 2.89 -21.86
C TYR A 76 -20.15 4.31 -22.24
N ALA A 77 -21.02 5.29 -22.00
CA ALA A 77 -20.74 6.67 -22.34
C ALA A 77 -19.59 7.20 -21.45
N VAL A 78 -18.57 7.81 -22.06
CA VAL A 78 -17.50 8.49 -21.34
C VAL A 78 -17.98 9.88 -20.98
N VAL A 79 -18.02 10.19 -19.69
CA VAL A 79 -18.48 11.49 -19.17
C VAL A 79 -17.34 12.44 -18.85
N GLY A 80 -16.12 11.93 -18.67
CA GLY A 80 -14.95 12.75 -18.41
C GLY A 80 -13.64 12.00 -18.58
N ILE A 81 -12.59 12.74 -18.93
CA ILE A 81 -11.23 12.23 -19.08
C ILE A 81 -10.28 13.07 -18.23
N ILE A 82 -9.51 12.40 -17.38
CA ILE A 82 -8.51 12.99 -16.48
C ILE A 82 -7.14 12.51 -16.96
N ALA A 83 -6.61 13.18 -17.99
CA ALA A 83 -5.36 12.79 -18.66
C ALA A 83 -4.16 12.70 -17.70
N ALA A 84 -4.07 13.63 -16.73
CA ALA A 84 -2.95 13.72 -15.79
C ALA A 84 -2.79 12.49 -14.87
N SER A 85 -3.86 11.74 -14.63
CA SER A 85 -3.86 10.51 -13.82
C SER A 85 -4.13 9.25 -14.63
N GLN A 86 -4.26 9.37 -15.96
CA GLN A 86 -4.59 8.29 -16.89
C GLN A 86 -5.93 7.62 -16.59
N ARG A 87 -6.95 8.43 -16.30
CA ARG A 87 -8.28 7.95 -15.91
C ARG A 87 -9.38 8.54 -16.76
N MET A 88 -10.44 7.76 -16.96
CA MET A 88 -11.69 8.22 -17.55
C MET A 88 -12.85 7.73 -16.71
N VAL A 89 -13.92 8.50 -16.72
CA VAL A 89 -15.15 8.15 -16.04
C VAL A 89 -16.16 7.71 -17.09
N VAL A 90 -16.69 6.50 -16.94
CA VAL A 90 -17.79 5.99 -17.75
C VAL A 90 -19.08 5.99 -16.95
N GLN A 91 -20.18 6.27 -17.61
CA GLN A 91 -21.50 6.20 -17.02
C GLN A 91 -22.08 4.79 -17.18
N PRO A 92 -22.43 4.11 -16.07
CA PRO A 92 -23.13 2.84 -16.12
C PRO A 92 -24.50 2.96 -16.80
N SER A 93 -24.97 1.87 -17.37
CA SER A 93 -26.29 1.81 -18.04
C SER A 93 -27.44 2.04 -17.07
N ALA A 94 -28.51 2.67 -17.57
CA ALA A 94 -29.74 2.85 -16.82
C ALA A 94 -30.46 1.51 -16.57
N TRP A 95 -31.37 1.52 -15.60
CA TRP A 95 -32.23 0.39 -15.27
C TRP A 95 -33.35 0.24 -16.30
N LEU A 96 -33.77 -0.99 -16.54
CA LEU A 96 -35.03 -1.24 -17.23
C LEU A 96 -36.21 -0.93 -16.28
N PRO A 97 -37.29 -0.30 -16.78
CA PRO A 97 -38.48 -0.05 -15.97
C PRO A 97 -39.01 -1.33 -15.31
N ASP A 98 -39.36 -1.24 -14.03
CA ASP A 98 -39.92 -2.33 -13.20
C ASP A 98 -39.09 -3.62 -13.15
N ARG A 99 -37.84 -3.54 -13.56
CA ARG A 99 -36.94 -4.67 -13.64
C ARG A 99 -35.65 -4.33 -12.89
N CYS A 100 -35.17 -5.34 -12.21
CA CYS A 100 -33.97 -5.30 -11.40
C CYS A 100 -32.72 -5.66 -12.24
N VAL A 101 -32.69 -5.15 -13.47
CA VAL A 101 -31.59 -5.35 -14.41
C VAL A 101 -31.25 -4.04 -15.08
N THR A 102 -29.95 -3.77 -15.17
CA THR A 102 -29.41 -2.73 -16.03
C THR A 102 -29.50 -3.20 -17.49
N GLN A 103 -29.53 -2.26 -18.44
CA GLN A 103 -29.64 -2.60 -19.87
C GLN A 103 -28.50 -3.50 -20.38
N ASP A 104 -27.34 -3.51 -19.72
CA ASP A 104 -26.16 -4.31 -20.06
C ASP A 104 -26.16 -5.74 -19.50
N MET A 105 -26.95 -6.03 -18.46
CA MET A 105 -27.10 -7.39 -17.87
C MET A 105 -27.72 -8.40 -18.84
N LEU A 106 -28.47 -7.94 -19.83
CA LEU A 106 -29.08 -8.81 -20.85
C LEU A 106 -28.06 -9.38 -21.84
N VAL A 107 -26.88 -8.78 -21.93
CA VAL A 107 -25.83 -9.13 -22.92
C VAL A 107 -24.50 -9.51 -22.24
N SER A 108 -24.22 -8.98 -21.05
CA SER A 108 -22.99 -9.19 -20.29
C SER A 108 -23.28 -9.35 -18.78
N GLU A 109 -22.62 -10.29 -18.09
CA GLU A 109 -22.73 -10.40 -16.63
C GLU A 109 -21.92 -9.29 -15.91
N GLY A 110 -22.19 -8.00 -16.21
CA GLY A 110 -21.48 -6.83 -15.67
C GLY A 110 -20.49 -6.17 -16.65
N ILE A 111 -19.64 -5.26 -16.15
CA ILE A 111 -18.59 -4.60 -16.95
C ILE A 111 -17.35 -5.51 -16.99
N TRP A 112 -17.08 -6.07 -18.15
CA TRP A 112 -15.91 -6.91 -18.39
C TRP A 112 -14.98 -6.21 -19.36
N LEU A 113 -13.81 -5.77 -18.87
CA LEU A 113 -12.78 -5.21 -19.74
C LEU A 113 -12.05 -6.35 -20.44
N ASN A 114 -11.65 -6.12 -21.69
CA ASN A 114 -10.80 -7.05 -22.39
C ASN A 114 -9.40 -7.05 -21.76
N GLN A 115 -9.00 -8.17 -21.16
CA GLN A 115 -7.70 -8.33 -20.48
C GLN A 115 -6.49 -8.17 -21.39
N SER A 116 -6.68 -8.31 -22.70
CA SER A 116 -5.62 -8.06 -23.68
C SER A 116 -5.43 -6.56 -23.95
N LEU A 117 -6.35 -5.71 -23.49
CA LEU A 117 -6.30 -4.27 -23.65
C LEU A 117 -5.81 -3.58 -22.36
N PRO A 118 -5.20 -2.40 -22.45
CA PRO A 118 -4.49 -1.73 -21.36
C PRO A 118 -5.42 -0.97 -20.41
N PHE A 119 -6.61 -1.50 -20.11
CA PHE A 119 -7.61 -0.85 -19.26
C PHE A 119 -7.92 -1.67 -18.02
N ASN A 120 -7.99 -1.00 -16.86
CA ASN A 120 -8.34 -1.57 -15.57
C ASN A 120 -9.40 -0.73 -14.87
N ILE A 121 -10.22 -1.37 -14.05
CA ILE A 121 -11.19 -0.68 -13.22
C ILE A 121 -10.49 -0.20 -11.95
N THR A 122 -10.66 1.07 -11.59
CA THR A 122 -10.00 1.63 -10.40
C THR A 122 -10.71 1.23 -9.10
N SER A 123 -9.96 1.22 -8.00
CA SER A 123 -10.51 1.05 -6.65
C SER A 123 -11.10 2.34 -6.05
N SER A 124 -11.15 3.44 -6.81
CA SER A 124 -11.59 4.76 -6.34
C SER A 124 -13.11 4.87 -6.14
N ASN A 125 -13.87 3.92 -6.68
CA ASN A 125 -15.32 4.05 -6.85
C ASN A 125 -16.07 3.26 -5.79
N THR A 126 -17.05 3.90 -5.18
CA THR A 126 -17.91 3.25 -4.19
C THR A 126 -19.15 2.69 -4.86
N ILE A 127 -19.43 1.43 -4.57
CA ILE A 127 -20.55 0.69 -5.14
C ILE A 127 -21.67 0.59 -4.09
N PHE A 128 -22.83 1.17 -4.40
CA PHE A 128 -24.05 1.09 -3.60
C PHE A 128 -24.94 -0.04 -4.14
N LEU A 129 -25.12 -1.12 -3.37
CA LEU A 129 -26.06 -2.20 -3.70
C LEU A 129 -27.35 -2.01 -2.89
N PHE A 130 -28.52 -2.21 -3.49
CA PHE A 130 -29.82 -2.07 -2.83
C PHE A 130 -30.48 -3.43 -2.59
N ASN A 131 -31.00 -3.63 -1.36
CA ASN A 131 -31.57 -4.87 -0.82
C ASN A 131 -30.55 -6.01 -0.54
N CYS A 132 -29.36 -5.67 -0.05
CA CYS A 132 -28.38 -6.66 0.45
C CYS A 132 -28.45 -6.77 1.98
N SER A 133 -28.42 -8.00 2.49
CA SER A 133 -28.33 -8.34 3.92
C SER A 133 -27.12 -7.66 4.60
N PRO A 134 -27.22 -7.32 5.91
CA PRO A 134 -26.18 -6.64 6.69
C PRO A 134 -24.81 -7.33 6.76
N ARG A 135 -24.62 -8.49 6.13
CA ARG A 135 -23.35 -9.24 6.15
C ARG A 135 -22.45 -9.05 4.93
N LEU A 136 -22.90 -8.37 3.86
CA LEU A 136 -22.12 -8.26 2.60
C LEU A 136 -21.75 -6.83 2.18
N LEU A 137 -22.06 -5.83 3.01
CA LEU A 137 -21.58 -4.46 2.84
C LEU A 137 -20.97 -4.00 4.16
N VAL A 138 -19.68 -4.25 4.37
CA VAL A 138 -18.88 -3.39 5.25
C VAL A 138 -18.40 -2.16 4.46
N SER A 139 -19.34 -1.58 3.73
CA SER A 139 -19.34 -0.20 3.27
C SER A 139 -20.06 0.62 4.35
N PRO A 140 -19.74 1.91 4.59
CA PRO A 140 -20.39 2.75 5.63
C PRO A 140 -21.90 3.00 5.41
N LEU A 141 -22.53 2.23 4.53
CA LEU A 141 -23.87 2.43 4.04
C LEU A 141 -24.84 1.60 4.86
N ASN A 142 -25.26 2.24 5.94
CA ASN A 142 -26.53 1.97 6.59
C ASN A 142 -27.65 1.85 5.51
N CYS A 143 -28.63 0.98 5.68
CA CYS A 143 -29.79 0.84 4.78
C CYS A 143 -31.13 1.17 5.48
N THR A 144 -31.08 1.68 6.70
CA THR A 144 -32.27 2.24 7.38
C THR A 144 -32.78 3.47 6.62
N THR A 145 -34.01 3.87 6.90
CA THR A 145 -34.62 5.11 6.38
C THR A 145 -33.79 6.37 6.70
N SER A 146 -32.96 6.32 7.75
CA SER A 146 -32.04 7.39 8.16
C SER A 146 -30.66 7.36 7.47
N SER A 147 -30.41 6.37 6.63
CA SER A 147 -29.09 6.16 6.04
C SER A 147 -28.73 7.12 4.92
N LEU A 148 -27.43 7.27 4.69
CA LEU A 148 -26.86 8.02 3.56
C LEU A 148 -27.34 7.49 2.20
N CYS A 149 -27.47 6.17 2.09
CA CYS A 149 -27.99 5.47 0.92
C CYS A 149 -29.46 5.86 0.63
N HIS A 150 -30.29 5.89 1.67
CA HIS A 150 -31.71 6.27 1.55
C HIS A 150 -31.90 7.75 1.20
N ARG A 151 -31.15 8.65 1.86
CA ARG A 151 -31.16 10.10 1.58
C ARG A 151 -30.70 10.42 0.16
N PHE A 152 -29.68 9.72 -0.35
CA PHE A 152 -29.26 9.86 -1.75
C PHE A 152 -30.38 9.47 -2.71
N LEU A 153 -31.02 8.32 -2.51
CA LEU A 153 -32.11 7.87 -3.37
C LEU A 153 -33.30 8.82 -3.37
N GLU A 154 -33.75 9.24 -2.18
CA GLU A 154 -34.88 10.15 -2.01
C GLU A 154 -34.65 11.50 -2.69
N SER A 155 -33.41 12.01 -2.64
CA SER A 155 -33.02 13.29 -3.25
C SER A 155 -32.63 13.20 -4.72
N SER A 156 -32.22 12.03 -5.22
CA SER A 156 -31.74 11.86 -6.60
C SER A 156 -32.84 12.00 -7.66
N GLY A 157 -34.11 11.77 -7.30
CA GLY A 157 -35.24 11.79 -8.24
C GLY A 157 -35.29 10.59 -9.20
N GLN A 158 -34.42 9.59 -9.03
CA GLN A 158 -34.20 8.48 -9.96
C GLN A 158 -34.91 7.18 -9.52
N VAL A 159 -35.47 7.15 -8.31
CA VAL A 159 -36.25 6.02 -7.76
C VAL A 159 -37.55 6.58 -7.21
N ASP A 160 -38.65 5.84 -7.38
CA ASP A 160 -39.92 6.17 -6.76
C ASP A 160 -39.76 6.28 -5.23
N LYS A 161 -40.22 7.40 -4.65
CA LYS A 161 -40.13 7.70 -3.21
C LYS A 161 -40.72 6.57 -2.34
N ASN A 162 -41.78 5.92 -2.80
CA ASN A 162 -42.42 4.81 -2.09
C ASN A 162 -41.60 3.50 -2.18
N ARG A 163 -40.78 3.34 -3.23
CA ARG A 163 -39.90 2.16 -3.41
C ARG A 163 -38.56 2.33 -2.67
N ALA A 164 -38.09 3.56 -2.49
CA ALA A 164 -36.91 3.86 -1.66
C ALA A 164 -37.08 3.35 -0.21
N LEU A 165 -38.30 3.47 0.35
CA LEU A 165 -38.72 3.06 1.69
C LEU A 165 -38.70 1.54 1.98
N GLN A 166 -38.57 0.68 0.95
CA GLN A 166 -38.69 -0.78 1.08
C GLN A 166 -37.34 -1.52 1.09
N CYS A 167 -36.26 -0.93 1.59
CA CYS A 167 -35.03 -1.68 1.93
C CYS A 167 -35.33 -2.62 3.10
N ALA A 168 -36.00 -3.74 2.82
CA ALA A 168 -36.54 -4.64 3.82
C ALA A 168 -35.46 -5.61 4.33
N SER A 169 -35.44 -5.80 5.64
CA SER A 169 -34.45 -6.52 6.44
C SER A 169 -34.46 -8.06 6.31
N GLY A 170 -35.16 -8.63 5.32
CA GLY A 170 -35.25 -10.07 5.17
C GLY A 170 -35.56 -10.49 3.73
N LEU A 171 -34.53 -10.80 2.96
CA LEU A 171 -34.53 -11.62 1.74
C LEU A 171 -33.10 -12.13 1.51
N ASP A 172 -32.95 -13.36 1.02
CA ASP A 172 -31.67 -13.98 0.65
C ASP A 172 -30.81 -13.04 -0.22
N PRO A 173 -29.47 -13.04 -0.06
CA PRO A 173 -28.60 -12.08 -0.74
C PRO A 173 -28.78 -12.17 -2.25
N CYS A 174 -29.36 -11.12 -2.82
CA CYS A 174 -29.71 -11.11 -4.22
C CYS A 174 -28.53 -10.86 -5.17
N CYS A 175 -27.35 -10.50 -4.67
CA CYS A 175 -26.16 -10.23 -5.48
C CYS A 175 -24.89 -10.70 -4.75
N THR A 176 -23.99 -11.42 -5.43
CA THR A 176 -22.62 -11.68 -4.93
C THR A 176 -21.62 -10.85 -5.72
N PHE A 177 -20.82 -10.07 -4.98
CA PHE A 177 -19.61 -9.45 -5.50
C PHE A 177 -18.54 -10.53 -5.64
N ILE A 178 -18.06 -10.73 -6.86
CA ILE A 178 -16.83 -11.47 -7.10
C ILE A 178 -15.96 -10.52 -7.90
N ALA A 179 -15.00 -9.85 -7.24
CA ALA A 179 -13.81 -9.42 -7.95
C ALA A 179 -13.26 -10.69 -8.61
N GLY A 180 -13.28 -10.75 -9.93
CA GLY A 180 -13.06 -11.98 -10.71
C GLY A 180 -11.61 -12.48 -10.67
N GLY A 181 -10.92 -12.37 -9.53
CA GLY A 181 -9.52 -12.75 -9.36
C GLY A 181 -8.53 -11.89 -10.15
N MET A 182 -8.97 -10.89 -10.93
CA MET A 182 -8.12 -10.06 -11.78
C MET A 182 -8.56 -8.57 -11.82
N PRO A 183 -7.62 -7.61 -11.99
CA PRO A 183 -7.85 -6.15 -11.89
C PRO A 183 -8.72 -5.51 -12.99
N SER A 184 -9.25 -6.29 -13.93
CA SER A 184 -9.90 -5.81 -15.16
C SER A 184 -11.39 -6.17 -15.28
N ALA A 185 -11.99 -6.79 -14.26
CA ALA A 185 -13.37 -7.29 -14.35
C ALA A 185 -14.23 -6.84 -13.17
N TYR A 186 -15.44 -6.36 -13.48
CA TYR A 186 -16.47 -5.99 -12.53
C TYR A 186 -17.75 -6.78 -12.80
N LYS A 187 -17.97 -7.83 -11.99
CA LYS A 187 -19.16 -8.69 -12.08
C LYS A 187 -20.03 -8.54 -10.85
N ILE A 188 -21.27 -8.14 -11.08
CA ILE A 188 -22.35 -8.31 -10.11
C ILE A 188 -23.16 -9.50 -10.61
N ARG A 189 -23.33 -10.55 -9.80
CA ARG A 189 -24.17 -11.71 -10.19
C ARG A 189 -25.44 -11.71 -9.37
N LEU A 190 -26.60 -11.67 -10.03
CA LEU A 190 -27.92 -11.68 -9.40
C LEU A 190 -28.33 -13.09 -8.97
N HIS A 191 -28.96 -13.23 -7.81
CA HIS A 191 -29.71 -14.41 -7.37
C HIS A 191 -31.05 -14.48 -8.12
N SER A 192 -31.69 -15.65 -8.14
CA SER A 192 -32.98 -15.89 -8.80
C SER A 192 -34.13 -15.01 -8.27
N SER A 193 -33.97 -14.40 -7.09
CA SER A 193 -34.91 -13.45 -6.47
C SER A 193 -34.75 -11.97 -6.90
N GLY A 194 -33.65 -11.60 -7.61
CA GLY A 194 -33.41 -10.25 -8.19
C GLY A 194 -32.97 -9.13 -7.21
N CYS A 195 -32.18 -8.13 -7.65
CA CYS A 195 -31.68 -6.99 -6.84
C CYS A 195 -32.41 -5.68 -7.12
N ARG A 196 -32.90 -4.95 -6.10
CA ARG A 196 -33.74 -3.76 -6.30
C ARG A 196 -33.04 -2.55 -6.94
N ALA A 197 -31.70 -2.42 -6.83
CA ALA A 197 -30.87 -1.48 -7.59
C ALA A 197 -29.35 -1.68 -7.26
N PHE A 198 -28.47 -1.07 -8.06
CA PHE A 198 -27.02 -0.88 -7.82
C PHE A 198 -26.58 0.45 -8.45
N ARG A 199 -25.63 1.17 -7.82
CA ARG A 199 -25.07 2.41 -8.35
C ARG A 199 -23.59 2.60 -7.99
N SER A 200 -22.77 3.06 -8.94
CA SER A 200 -21.37 3.44 -8.71
C SER A 200 -21.27 4.95 -8.48
N ILE A 201 -20.66 5.34 -7.36
CA ILE A 201 -20.47 6.73 -6.93
C ILE A 201 -18.98 7.04 -6.86
N LEU A 202 -18.59 8.17 -7.44
CA LEU A 202 -17.23 8.68 -7.44
C LEU A 202 -16.99 9.55 -6.20
N HIS A 203 -15.78 9.48 -5.65
CA HIS A 203 -15.32 10.39 -4.59
C HIS A 203 -16.31 10.54 -3.42
N LEU A 204 -16.82 9.41 -2.93
CA LEU A 204 -17.76 9.39 -1.81
C LEU A 204 -17.11 10.05 -0.58
N ASP A 205 -17.52 11.27 -0.29
CA ASP A 205 -17.18 12.01 0.92
C ASP A 205 -18.42 11.98 1.83
N PRO A 206 -18.37 11.23 2.94
CA PRO A 206 -19.52 11.08 3.84
C PRO A 206 -19.89 12.41 4.53
N GLU A 207 -18.98 13.39 4.55
CA GLU A 207 -19.21 14.72 5.11
C GLU A 207 -19.92 15.67 4.14
N LYS A 208 -20.00 15.30 2.85
CA LYS A 208 -20.72 16.09 1.83
C LYS A 208 -22.19 15.64 1.69
N PRO A 209 -23.11 16.56 1.36
CA PRO A 209 -24.48 16.20 1.04
C PRO A 209 -24.55 15.19 -0.10
N ALA A 210 -25.45 14.23 0.01
CA ALA A 210 -25.65 13.17 -0.98
C ALA A 210 -25.92 13.71 -2.40
N SER A 211 -26.60 14.85 -2.50
CA SER A 211 -26.87 15.53 -3.78
C SER A 211 -25.62 16.04 -4.52
N GLN A 212 -24.46 16.08 -3.87
CA GLN A 212 -23.18 16.49 -4.45
C GLN A 212 -22.33 15.31 -4.90
N TRP A 213 -22.80 14.08 -4.72
CA TRP A 213 -22.10 12.89 -5.20
C TRP A 213 -22.37 12.66 -6.67
N GLU A 214 -21.30 12.44 -7.43
CA GLU A 214 -21.38 12.20 -8.86
C GLU A 214 -21.34 10.69 -9.14
N GLU A 215 -22.10 10.28 -10.14
CA GLU A 215 -22.16 8.87 -10.55
C GLU A 215 -21.17 8.58 -11.65
N GLY A 216 -20.56 7.41 -11.56
CA GLY A 216 -19.69 6.93 -12.60
C GLY A 216 -18.84 5.75 -12.15
N LEU A 217 -18.21 5.13 -13.13
CA LEU A 217 -17.16 4.14 -12.93
C LEU A 217 -15.88 4.68 -13.56
N GLU A 218 -14.87 4.85 -12.74
CA GLU A 218 -13.55 5.28 -13.19
C GLU A 218 -12.71 4.09 -13.70
N ILE A 219 -12.36 4.15 -14.99
CA ILE A 219 -11.46 3.25 -15.69
C ILE A 219 -10.09 3.93 -15.80
N GLN A 220 -9.03 3.22 -15.43
CA GLN A 220 -7.64 3.64 -15.60
C GLN A 220 -7.01 2.88 -16.76
N TRP A 221 -6.19 3.57 -17.55
CA TRP A 221 -5.37 2.90 -18.58
C TRP A 221 -3.89 2.87 -18.20
N ALA A 222 -3.19 1.86 -18.72
CA ALA A 222 -1.76 1.68 -18.49
C ALA A 222 -0.94 2.77 -19.23
N PRO A 223 0.28 3.08 -18.76
CA PRO A 223 1.17 3.97 -19.50
C PRO A 223 1.46 3.44 -20.91
N PRO A 224 1.25 4.25 -21.97
CA PRO A 224 1.45 3.77 -23.33
C PRO A 224 2.94 3.57 -23.64
N PRO A 225 3.28 2.51 -24.40
CA PRO A 225 4.58 2.42 -25.06
C PRO A 225 4.73 3.49 -26.15
N GLU A 226 5.90 3.56 -26.80
CA GLU A 226 6.13 4.43 -27.94
C GLU A 226 5.13 4.17 -29.08
N PRO A 227 4.70 5.21 -29.84
CA PRO A 227 3.63 5.08 -30.83
C PRO A 227 4.05 4.19 -31.98
N VAL A 228 3.08 3.46 -32.54
CA VAL A 228 3.26 2.63 -33.72
C VAL A 228 3.56 3.50 -34.94
N CYS A 229 4.50 3.07 -35.78
CA CYS A 229 4.89 3.76 -36.99
C CYS A 229 4.91 2.82 -38.19
N LYS A 230 4.58 3.34 -39.38
CA LYS A 230 4.72 2.58 -40.64
C LYS A 230 6.01 2.96 -41.36
N SER A 231 6.42 4.21 -41.20
CA SER A 231 7.64 4.76 -41.78
C SER A 231 8.27 5.78 -40.83
N GLN A 232 9.50 6.20 -41.12
CA GLN A 232 10.16 7.26 -40.35
C GLN A 232 9.41 8.60 -40.37
N LEU A 233 8.54 8.83 -41.36
CA LEU A 233 7.71 10.05 -41.45
C LEU A 233 6.64 10.12 -40.34
N ASP A 234 6.28 8.98 -39.74
CA ASP A 234 5.33 8.93 -38.62
C ASP A 234 6.02 9.29 -37.28
N CYS A 235 7.36 9.36 -37.26
CA CYS A 235 8.14 9.60 -36.05
C CYS A 235 8.70 11.03 -36.01
N SER A 236 8.77 11.60 -34.80
CA SER A 236 9.49 12.86 -34.60
C SER A 236 10.99 12.71 -34.91
N GLY A 237 11.68 13.81 -35.15
CA GLY A 237 13.16 13.80 -35.27
C GLY A 237 13.88 13.30 -34.01
N ALA A 238 13.20 13.18 -32.87
CA ALA A 238 13.73 12.63 -31.62
C ALA A 238 13.55 11.10 -31.49
N SER A 239 12.89 10.46 -32.45
CA SER A 239 12.61 9.01 -32.47
C SER A 239 12.91 8.38 -33.83
N LYS A 240 13.13 7.07 -33.84
CA LYS A 240 13.36 6.26 -35.04
C LYS A 240 12.30 5.17 -35.15
N CYS A 241 11.70 5.04 -36.33
CA CYS A 241 10.78 3.94 -36.59
C CYS A 241 11.57 2.64 -36.66
N SER A 242 11.39 1.75 -35.68
CA SER A 242 12.18 0.52 -35.53
C SER A 242 11.37 -0.56 -34.80
N ALA A 243 11.72 -1.83 -35.01
CA ALA A 243 11.02 -2.95 -34.39
C ALA A 243 11.21 -2.94 -32.86
N ALA A 244 10.11 -3.08 -32.13
CA ALA A 244 10.09 -3.13 -30.68
C ALA A 244 9.71 -4.55 -30.20
N GLY A 245 10.67 -5.30 -29.67
CA GLY A 245 10.44 -6.62 -29.08
C GLY A 245 10.18 -7.76 -30.10
N LEU A 246 9.56 -8.84 -29.62
CA LEU A 246 9.41 -10.14 -30.31
C LEU A 246 8.28 -10.19 -31.38
N ASN A 247 7.43 -9.17 -31.50
CA ASN A 247 6.22 -9.20 -32.34
C ASN A 247 6.34 -8.41 -33.67
N ASP A 248 7.55 -8.02 -34.08
CA ASP A 248 7.85 -7.27 -35.33
C ASP A 248 7.07 -5.95 -35.56
N GLN A 249 6.34 -5.44 -34.55
CA GLN A 249 5.62 -4.18 -34.65
C GLN A 249 6.60 -3.00 -34.59
N LEU A 250 6.58 -2.16 -35.62
CA LEU A 250 7.41 -0.96 -35.71
C LEU A 250 6.85 0.16 -34.82
N ARG A 251 7.71 0.72 -33.95
CA ARG A 251 7.38 1.83 -33.05
C ARG A 251 8.43 2.95 -33.16
N CYS A 252 8.03 4.16 -32.82
CA CYS A 252 8.91 5.32 -32.78
C CYS A 252 9.81 5.33 -31.55
N LEU A 253 10.80 4.45 -31.52
CA LEU A 253 11.73 4.31 -30.40
C LEU A 253 12.59 5.56 -30.24
N CYS A 254 12.76 6.04 -29.00
CA CYS A 254 13.54 7.24 -28.75
C CYS A 254 15.01 7.09 -29.17
N ASN A 255 15.54 8.10 -29.84
CA ASN A 255 16.94 8.15 -30.22
C ASN A 255 17.84 8.14 -28.97
N LYS A 256 19.08 7.65 -29.12
CA LYS A 256 20.05 7.59 -28.03
C LYS A 256 20.18 8.93 -27.32
N GLY A 257 19.92 8.95 -26.01
CA GLY A 257 19.93 10.17 -25.20
C GLY A 257 18.57 10.87 -25.08
N TYR A 258 17.49 10.29 -25.58
CA TYR A 258 16.12 10.67 -25.30
C TYR A 258 15.42 9.53 -24.54
N LEU A 259 14.47 9.87 -23.67
CA LEU A 259 13.63 8.95 -22.90
C LEU A 259 12.17 9.19 -23.27
N TRP A 260 11.40 8.12 -23.40
CA TRP A 260 9.96 8.21 -23.65
C TRP A 260 9.23 8.79 -22.44
N ASP A 261 8.47 9.87 -22.64
CA ASP A 261 7.55 10.42 -21.66
C ASP A 261 6.12 9.97 -21.99
N HIS A 262 5.58 9.08 -21.16
CA HIS A 262 4.25 8.50 -21.35
C HIS A 262 3.11 9.51 -21.19
N GLY A 263 3.32 10.62 -20.47
CA GLY A 263 2.29 11.63 -20.20
C GLY A 263 2.18 12.66 -21.31
N LEU A 264 3.32 13.00 -21.94
CA LEU A 264 3.36 13.88 -23.11
C LEU A 264 3.33 13.10 -24.44
N GLY A 265 3.55 11.78 -24.40
CA GLY A 265 3.64 10.93 -25.58
C GLY A 265 4.74 11.38 -26.54
N THR A 266 5.91 11.75 -26.01
CA THR A 266 7.05 12.21 -26.82
C THR A 266 8.39 11.81 -26.21
N CYS A 267 9.43 11.77 -27.05
CA CYS A 267 10.79 11.51 -26.62
C CYS A 267 11.43 12.79 -26.06
N LEU A 268 11.76 12.78 -24.77
CA LEU A 268 12.41 13.90 -24.09
C LEU A 268 13.91 13.67 -23.95
N ARG A 269 14.71 14.68 -24.32
CA ARG A 269 16.17 14.59 -24.24
C ARG A 269 16.63 14.47 -22.77
N THR A 270 17.37 13.41 -22.47
CA THR A 270 18.10 13.26 -21.20
C THR A 270 19.19 14.33 -21.11
N LYS A 271 19.16 15.14 -20.05
CA LYS A 271 20.17 16.19 -19.83
C LYS A 271 21.50 15.56 -19.38
N LYS A 272 22.41 15.30 -20.32
CA LYS A 272 23.85 15.31 -20.03
C LYS A 272 24.34 16.76 -20.07
N ASN A 273 24.99 17.20 -18.99
CA ASN A 273 25.67 18.50 -18.91
C ASN A 273 26.80 18.56 -19.94
N VAL A 274 26.61 19.29 -21.05
CA VAL A 274 27.71 19.81 -21.86
C VAL A 274 27.35 21.23 -22.33
N LYS A 275 28.36 22.11 -22.16
CA LYS A 275 28.36 23.56 -22.29
C LYS A 275 27.83 24.05 -23.64
N ALA A 276 27.08 25.15 -23.57
CA ALA A 276 26.53 25.87 -24.73
C ALA A 276 27.59 26.74 -25.42
N GLY A 277 27.57 26.76 -26.75
CA GLY A 277 28.18 27.79 -27.61
C GLY A 277 27.09 28.59 -28.32
N LEU A 278 27.32 29.90 -28.43
CA LEU A 278 26.33 30.98 -28.58
C LEU A 278 26.14 31.47 -30.03
N SER A 279 24.91 31.93 -30.35
CA SER A 279 24.51 33.16 -31.09
C SER A 279 23.22 32.88 -31.90
N LEU A 280 22.12 33.65 -31.92
CA LEU A 280 21.82 35.06 -31.68
C LEU A 280 20.30 35.18 -31.36
N LYS A 281 19.91 36.03 -30.40
CA LYS A 281 18.76 36.98 -30.45
C LYS A 281 18.40 37.46 -29.04
N VAL A 282 18.71 38.73 -28.79
CA VAL A 282 18.69 39.45 -27.50
C VAL A 282 17.28 39.61 -26.89
N SER A 283 16.21 39.14 -27.52
CA SER A 283 14.83 39.34 -27.01
C SER A 283 14.26 38.13 -26.25
N ILE A 284 14.82 36.92 -26.42
CA ILE A 284 14.33 35.68 -25.77
C ILE A 284 15.02 35.43 -24.42
N GLY A 285 16.26 35.90 -24.27
CA GLY A 285 17.06 35.68 -23.06
C GLY A 285 16.43 36.27 -21.81
N ILE A 286 15.80 37.44 -21.91
CA ILE A 286 15.19 38.12 -20.75
C ILE A 286 13.93 37.38 -20.30
N ILE A 287 13.03 37.02 -21.22
CA ILE A 287 11.80 36.28 -20.90
C ILE A 287 12.10 34.84 -20.46
N SER A 288 13.07 34.18 -21.10
CA SER A 288 13.54 32.85 -20.70
C SER A 288 14.23 32.87 -19.33
N PHE A 289 14.97 33.93 -19.01
CA PHE A 289 15.61 34.08 -17.71
C PHE A 289 14.57 34.35 -16.62
N PHE A 290 13.59 35.24 -16.85
CA PHE A 290 12.52 35.48 -15.88
C PHE A 290 11.60 34.28 -15.71
N SER A 291 11.25 33.56 -16.77
CA SER A 291 10.43 32.34 -16.67
C SER A 291 11.19 31.20 -15.97
N LEU A 292 12.47 30.99 -16.29
CA LEU A 292 13.30 30.00 -15.60
C LEU A 292 13.54 30.39 -14.13
N ALA A 293 13.77 31.68 -13.85
CA ALA A 293 13.88 32.20 -12.49
C ALA A 293 12.57 32.01 -11.74
N LEU A 294 11.41 32.23 -12.37
CA LEU A 294 10.10 32.07 -11.75
C LEU A 294 9.76 30.59 -11.51
N VAL A 295 10.15 29.68 -12.41
CA VAL A 295 10.04 28.22 -12.19
C VAL A 295 10.99 27.74 -11.11
N MET A 296 12.25 28.19 -11.12
CA MET A 296 13.22 27.87 -10.07
C MET A 296 12.80 28.44 -8.72
N THR A 297 12.23 29.64 -8.71
CA THR A 297 11.63 30.26 -7.51
C THR A 297 10.40 29.47 -7.07
N ALA A 298 9.51 29.06 -7.98
CA ALA A 298 8.35 28.23 -7.64
C ALA A 298 8.74 26.83 -7.13
N VAL A 299 9.78 26.21 -7.68
CA VAL A 299 10.30 24.92 -7.22
C VAL A 299 10.99 25.06 -5.87
N THR A 300 11.80 26.11 -5.68
CA THR A 300 12.46 26.38 -4.40
C THR A 300 11.45 26.80 -3.33
N VAL A 301 10.44 27.59 -3.66
CA VAL A 301 9.31 27.94 -2.79
C VAL A 301 8.46 26.71 -2.50
N ARG A 302 8.13 25.86 -3.47
CA ARG A 302 7.35 24.62 -3.21
C ARG A 302 8.15 23.63 -2.36
N ARG A 303 9.46 23.50 -2.58
CA ARG A 303 10.35 22.70 -1.72
C ARG A 303 10.50 23.33 -0.34
N SER A 304 10.59 24.66 -0.25
CA SER A 304 10.70 25.41 1.01
C SER A 304 9.39 25.33 1.81
N CYS A 305 8.22 25.58 1.21
CA CYS A 305 6.91 25.41 1.80
C CYS A 305 6.63 23.95 2.21
N ARG A 306 7.07 22.95 1.43
CA ARG A 306 7.00 21.53 1.86
C ARG A 306 7.91 21.25 3.05
N ARG A 307 9.14 21.79 3.05
CA ARG A 307 10.07 21.69 4.19
C ARG A 307 9.50 22.39 5.43
N LEU A 308 8.95 23.59 5.29
CA LEU A 308 8.29 24.36 6.34
C LEU A 308 7.03 23.65 6.84
N SER A 309 6.22 23.06 5.96
CA SER A 309 5.05 22.25 6.34
C SER A 309 5.46 20.99 7.11
N ASN A 310 6.50 20.29 6.66
CA ASN A 310 7.05 19.13 7.40
C ASN A 310 7.66 19.56 8.73
N GLN A 311 8.42 20.67 8.78
CA GLN A 311 8.93 21.25 10.02
C GLN A 311 7.79 21.69 10.95
N ALA A 312 6.70 22.23 10.42
CA ALA A 312 5.51 22.59 11.20
C ALA A 312 4.77 21.36 11.73
N LYS A 313 4.64 20.29 10.94
CA LYS A 313 4.11 18.99 11.40
C LYS A 313 4.97 18.38 12.50
N MET A 314 6.30 18.44 12.35
CA MET A 314 7.25 17.97 13.35
C MET A 314 7.27 18.87 14.60
N ALA A 315 7.10 20.19 14.44
CA ALA A 315 6.96 21.13 15.55
C ALA A 315 5.65 20.90 16.31
N LYS A 316 4.54 20.63 15.60
CA LYS A 316 3.26 20.24 16.20
C LYS A 316 3.35 18.88 16.90
N ALA A 317 4.07 17.92 16.33
CA ALA A 317 4.35 16.64 16.99
C ALA A 317 5.23 16.80 18.24
N ARG A 318 6.25 17.66 18.17
CA ARG A 318 7.07 18.08 19.32
C ARG A 318 6.21 18.72 20.40
N GLU A 319 5.29 19.61 20.02
CA GLU A 319 4.37 20.27 20.95
C GLU A 319 3.40 19.27 21.58
N ASN A 320 2.84 18.34 20.81
CA ASN A 320 1.98 17.27 21.32
C ASN A 320 2.73 16.34 22.29
N MET A 321 3.99 15.98 22.00
CA MET A 321 4.83 15.18 22.90
C MET A 321 5.16 15.92 24.19
N LEU A 322 5.48 17.21 24.11
CA LEU A 322 5.73 18.06 25.28
C LEU A 322 4.46 18.23 26.14
N LYS A 323 3.28 18.34 25.51
CA LYS A 323 1.98 18.43 26.19
C LYS A 323 1.55 17.11 26.85
N SER A 324 1.91 15.96 26.27
CA SER A 324 1.64 14.63 26.85
C SER A 324 2.50 14.32 28.09
N SER A 325 3.48 15.16 28.43
CA SER A 325 4.40 14.98 29.56
C SER A 325 3.73 15.16 30.95
N ASN A 326 2.46 15.56 31.02
CA ASN A 326 1.76 15.78 32.29
C ASN A 326 1.08 14.51 32.87
N GLY A 327 1.30 13.30 32.32
CA GLY A 327 0.55 12.10 32.73
C GLY A 327 1.26 10.73 32.70
N GLY A 328 2.59 10.66 32.67
CA GLY A 328 3.34 9.38 32.70
C GLY A 328 4.81 9.53 32.27
N LYS A 329 5.66 8.49 32.46
CA LYS A 329 7.09 8.49 32.04
C LYS A 329 7.22 8.64 30.51
N SER A 330 7.18 9.87 30.03
CA SER A 330 7.20 10.23 28.62
C SER A 330 8.56 10.03 27.97
N ALA A 331 8.57 9.75 26.65
CA ALA A 331 9.77 9.62 25.83
C ALA A 331 10.59 10.93 25.86
N ARG A 332 11.89 10.85 26.14
CA ARG A 332 12.78 12.02 26.29
C ARG A 332 13.09 12.65 24.93
N MET A 333 13.09 13.98 24.85
CA MET A 333 13.63 14.69 23.69
C MET A 333 15.15 14.77 23.83
N PHE A 334 15.88 14.16 22.90
CA PHE A 334 17.33 14.17 22.83
C PHE A 334 17.83 15.27 21.89
N HIS A 335 19.01 15.80 22.18
CA HIS A 335 19.69 16.77 21.31
C HIS A 335 20.54 16.07 20.25
N LEU A 336 20.64 16.63 19.04
CA LEU A 336 21.45 16.05 17.96
C LEU A 336 22.93 15.99 18.33
N LYS A 337 23.43 16.98 19.07
CA LYS A 337 24.81 16.98 19.59
C LYS A 337 25.07 15.79 20.51
N GLU A 338 24.09 15.44 21.35
CA GLU A 338 24.16 14.28 22.23
C GLU A 338 24.18 12.98 21.42
N MET A 339 23.30 12.85 20.42
CA MET A 339 23.24 11.67 19.55
C MET A 339 24.50 11.48 18.72
N LYS A 340 25.05 12.57 18.14
CA LYS A 340 26.33 12.53 17.43
C LYS A 340 27.47 12.08 18.32
N LYS A 341 27.52 12.55 19.57
CA LYS A 341 28.54 12.09 20.53
C LYS A 341 28.36 10.60 20.84
N ALA A 342 27.13 10.18 21.13
CA ALA A 342 26.80 8.80 21.49
C ALA A 342 27.14 7.80 20.38
N THR A 343 26.87 8.13 19.12
CA THR A 343 27.09 7.24 17.96
C THR A 343 28.45 7.44 17.28
N LYS A 344 29.38 8.20 17.89
CA LYS A 344 30.67 8.59 17.27
C LYS A 344 30.50 9.21 15.87
N ASN A 345 29.58 10.16 15.74
CA ASN A 345 29.15 10.80 14.49
C ASN A 345 28.52 9.83 13.48
N PHE A 346 27.65 8.92 13.94
CA PHE A 346 26.99 7.90 13.11
C PHE A 346 28.01 7.06 12.33
N SER A 347 29.06 6.63 13.03
CA SER A 347 30.15 5.91 12.40
C SER A 347 29.72 4.50 11.98
N LYS A 348 30.27 4.02 10.86
CA LYS A 348 29.89 2.74 10.25
C LYS A 348 30.23 1.52 11.11
N ASP A 349 31.24 1.63 11.97
CA ASP A 349 31.61 0.61 12.96
C ASP A 349 30.55 0.42 14.06
N ARG A 350 29.62 1.37 14.21
CA ARG A 350 28.51 1.30 15.16
C ARG A 350 27.21 0.80 14.54
N VAL A 351 27.18 0.42 13.27
CA VAL A 351 25.94 -0.03 12.61
C VAL A 351 25.54 -1.41 13.13
N LEU A 352 24.35 -1.50 13.72
CA LEU A 352 23.72 -2.73 14.17
C LEU A 352 22.93 -3.42 13.06
N GLY A 353 22.33 -2.62 12.16
CA GLY A 353 21.55 -3.11 11.03
C GLY A 353 21.16 -2.01 10.05
N SER A 354 20.89 -2.39 8.80
CA SER A 354 20.43 -1.51 7.73
C SER A 354 19.28 -2.17 6.97
N GLY A 355 18.16 -1.45 6.81
CA GLY A 355 16.94 -1.99 6.20
C GLY A 355 16.09 -0.96 5.49
N GLY A 356 14.85 -1.35 5.14
CA GLY A 356 13.87 -0.49 4.45
C GLY A 356 13.43 0.74 5.25
N PHE A 357 13.56 0.68 6.58
CA PHE A 357 13.14 1.75 7.50
C PHE A 357 14.29 2.68 7.93
N GLY A 358 15.53 2.38 7.58
CA GLY A 358 16.68 3.18 8.03
C GLY A 358 17.90 2.36 8.42
N GLU A 359 18.87 3.06 8.98
CA GLU A 359 20.05 2.48 9.63
C GLU A 359 19.90 2.58 11.14
N VAL A 360 20.33 1.54 11.86
CA VAL A 360 20.32 1.51 13.33
C VAL A 360 21.76 1.48 13.82
N TYR A 361 22.08 2.40 14.73
CA TYR A 361 23.42 2.57 15.29
C TYR A 361 23.43 2.23 16.78
N GLN A 362 24.48 1.57 17.26
CA GLN A 362 24.77 1.47 18.68
C GLN A 362 25.32 2.81 19.18
N GLY A 363 24.72 3.35 20.23
CA GLY A 363 25.17 4.56 20.90
C GLY A 363 25.40 4.32 22.39
N GLU A 364 26.18 5.20 23.01
CA GLU A 364 26.38 5.24 24.46
C GLU A 364 26.12 6.66 24.95
N LEU A 365 25.11 6.82 25.81
CA LEU A 365 24.75 8.11 26.40
C LEU A 365 25.81 8.56 27.42
N GLN A 366 25.74 9.83 27.85
CA GLN A 366 26.73 10.38 28.78
C GLN A 366 26.74 9.70 30.16
N ASP A 367 25.61 9.12 30.56
CA ASP A 367 25.45 8.34 31.78
C ASP A 367 25.91 6.88 31.65
N GLY A 368 26.48 6.50 30.50
CA GLY A 368 26.91 5.13 30.19
C GLY A 368 25.81 4.23 29.64
N THR A 369 24.57 4.71 29.51
CA THR A 369 23.47 3.89 29.00
C THR A 369 23.68 3.58 27.52
N VAL A 370 23.74 2.28 27.18
CA VAL A 370 23.82 1.83 25.79
C VAL A 370 22.44 1.89 25.14
N VAL A 371 22.37 2.45 23.93
CA VAL A 371 21.12 2.69 23.20
C VAL A 371 21.22 2.27 21.74
N ALA A 372 20.07 1.98 21.13
CA ALA A 372 19.94 1.79 19.69
C ALA A 372 19.33 3.05 19.06
N VAL A 373 20.03 3.68 18.12
CA VAL A 373 19.62 4.92 17.44
C VAL A 373 19.23 4.62 16.01
N LYS A 374 17.93 4.63 15.70
CA LYS A 374 17.37 4.41 14.36
C LYS A 374 17.27 5.74 13.62
N SER A 375 17.90 5.84 12.45
CA SER A 375 17.89 7.00 11.55
C SER A 375 17.05 6.72 10.32
N ALA A 376 16.01 7.51 10.08
CA ALA A 376 15.12 7.39 8.92
C ALA A 376 15.80 7.85 7.62
N ARG A 377 15.71 7.12 6.49
CA ARG A 377 16.41 7.48 5.23
C ARG A 377 16.03 8.87 4.67
N VAL A 378 17.02 9.61 4.14
CA VAL A 378 16.85 10.93 3.48
C VAL A 378 15.77 10.87 2.38
N GLY A 379 14.84 11.82 2.36
CA GLY A 379 14.04 12.15 1.18
C GLY A 379 12.74 11.36 0.99
N ASN A 380 12.41 10.43 1.88
CA ASN A 380 11.14 9.68 1.81
C ASN A 380 10.10 10.28 2.77
N ILE A 381 9.06 10.95 2.25
CA ILE A 381 7.97 11.54 3.06
C ILE A 381 7.27 10.49 3.94
N LYS A 382 7.21 9.23 3.47
CA LYS A 382 6.65 8.12 4.25
C LYS A 382 7.42 7.87 5.55
N SER A 383 8.72 8.15 5.58
CA SER A 383 9.57 7.92 6.77
C SER A 383 9.23 8.87 7.93
N THR A 384 8.78 10.10 7.64
CA THR A 384 8.37 11.05 8.67
C THR A 384 7.04 10.64 9.32
N GLU A 385 6.07 10.18 8.52
CA GLU A 385 4.79 9.67 9.04
C GLU A 385 4.97 8.39 9.86
N GLN A 386 5.86 7.48 9.42
CA GLN A 386 6.23 6.27 10.16
C GLN A 386 6.80 6.59 11.53
N VAL A 387 7.71 7.57 11.62
CA VAL A 387 8.28 8.02 12.89
C VAL A 387 7.20 8.59 13.81
N LEU A 388 6.31 9.44 13.29
CA LEU A 388 5.23 10.02 14.09
C LEU A 388 4.26 8.95 14.61
N ASN A 389 3.93 7.98 13.76
CA ASN A 389 3.10 6.84 14.12
C ASN A 389 3.77 5.96 15.18
N GLU A 390 5.04 5.64 14.99
CA GLU A 390 5.83 4.80 15.89
C GLU A 390 5.96 5.45 17.27
N VAL A 391 6.28 6.74 17.37
CA VAL A 391 6.30 7.40 18.69
C VAL A 391 4.90 7.53 19.29
N GLY A 392 3.87 7.80 18.47
CA GLY A 392 2.48 7.86 18.93
C GLY A 392 2.04 6.55 19.59
N ILE A 393 2.34 5.41 18.97
CA ILE A 393 2.03 4.08 19.49
C ILE A 393 2.90 3.74 20.70
N LEU A 394 4.23 3.85 20.56
CA LEU A 394 5.19 3.47 21.61
C LEU A 394 5.08 4.30 22.88
N SER A 395 4.55 5.52 22.80
CA SER A 395 4.27 6.34 23.99
C SER A 395 3.11 5.83 24.85
N GLN A 396 2.25 4.97 24.29
CA GLN A 396 1.03 4.46 24.95
C GLN A 396 1.17 3.02 25.45
N VAL A 397 2.30 2.36 25.16
CA VAL A 397 2.53 0.96 25.51
C VAL A 397 3.72 0.81 26.45
N ASN A 398 3.59 -0.10 27.41
CA ASN A 398 4.68 -0.44 28.33
C ASN A 398 4.56 -1.92 28.72
N HIS A 399 5.44 -2.75 28.16
CA HIS A 399 5.45 -4.19 28.38
C HIS A 399 6.87 -4.74 28.34
N LYS A 400 7.19 -5.72 29.21
CA LYS A 400 8.55 -6.28 29.36
C LYS A 400 9.11 -6.86 28.04
N ASN A 401 8.23 -7.46 27.22
CA ASN A 401 8.56 -8.08 25.93
C ASN A 401 8.31 -7.15 24.72
N LEU A 402 8.20 -5.84 24.93
CA LEU A 402 8.25 -4.85 23.85
C LEU A 402 9.53 -4.04 23.98
N VAL A 403 10.15 -3.69 22.86
CA VAL A 403 11.30 -2.78 22.87
C VAL A 403 10.85 -1.40 23.29
N ARG A 404 11.46 -0.88 24.35
CA ARG A 404 11.13 0.43 24.90
C ARG A 404 11.73 1.56 24.09
N LEU A 405 10.88 2.48 23.62
CA LEU A 405 11.32 3.77 23.11
C LEU A 405 11.76 4.65 24.28
N MET A 406 13.02 5.05 24.30
CA MET A 406 13.56 5.96 25.30
C MET A 406 13.31 7.42 24.94
N GLY A 407 13.27 7.73 23.65
CA GLY A 407 13.13 9.11 23.19
C GLY A 407 13.25 9.29 21.68
N CYS A 408 13.19 10.55 21.26
CA CYS A 408 13.44 10.93 19.88
C CYS A 408 14.31 12.20 19.80
N CYS A 409 14.95 12.42 18.67
CA CYS A 409 15.65 13.66 18.34
C CYS A 409 15.17 14.16 16.98
N VAL A 410 14.65 15.38 16.93
CA VAL A 410 14.09 16.01 15.72
C VAL A 410 14.89 17.23 15.25
N GLU A 411 16.06 17.50 15.85
CA GLU A 411 16.92 18.64 15.51
C GLU A 411 17.70 18.46 14.20
N GLY A 412 17.88 17.21 13.75
CA GLY A 412 18.58 16.87 12.51
C GLY A 412 17.71 16.99 11.26
N GLU A 413 18.32 16.82 10.09
CA GLU A 413 17.58 16.72 8.82
C GLU A 413 16.63 15.51 8.80
N GLN A 414 16.96 14.47 9.57
CA GLN A 414 16.17 13.26 9.77
C GLN A 414 15.82 13.13 11.26
N PRO A 415 14.59 12.72 11.58
CA PRO A 415 14.27 12.32 12.93
C PRO A 415 15.04 11.05 13.31
N LEU A 416 15.51 11.02 14.55
CA LEU A 416 16.15 9.88 15.18
C LEU A 416 15.23 9.33 16.25
N MET A 417 15.15 8.00 16.35
CA MET A 417 14.45 7.31 17.42
C MET A 417 15.47 6.56 18.26
N ILE A 418 15.38 6.71 19.58
CA ILE A 418 16.32 6.19 20.55
C ILE A 418 15.60 5.10 21.34
N TYR A 419 16.06 3.87 21.22
CA TYR A 419 15.53 2.70 21.91
C TYR A 419 16.53 2.18 22.93
N GLU A 420 16.04 1.37 23.86
CA GLU A 420 16.92 0.50 24.63
C GLU A 420 17.71 -0.42 23.70
N PHE A 421 18.99 -0.65 24.03
CA PHE A 421 19.82 -1.57 23.27
C PHE A 421 19.57 -3.01 23.72
N ILE A 422 19.35 -3.91 22.76
CA ILE A 422 19.14 -5.34 22.98
C ILE A 422 20.33 -6.10 22.39
N SER A 423 21.04 -6.85 23.22
CA SER A 423 22.43 -7.27 23.01
C SER A 423 22.61 -8.50 22.12
N ASN A 424 21.72 -9.49 22.18
CA ASN A 424 21.85 -10.74 21.43
C ASN A 424 21.27 -10.68 20.00
N GLY A 425 20.99 -9.48 19.47
CA GLY A 425 20.53 -9.32 18.09
C GLY A 425 19.12 -9.89 17.85
N THR A 426 18.85 -10.35 16.63
CA THR A 426 17.50 -10.79 16.21
C THR A 426 17.32 -12.30 16.31
N LEU A 427 16.09 -12.77 16.54
CA LEU A 427 15.74 -14.19 16.48
C LEU A 427 16.11 -14.81 15.12
N HIS A 428 15.93 -14.06 14.02
CA HIS A 428 16.35 -14.47 12.69
C HIS A 428 17.83 -14.85 12.63
N ASP A 429 18.71 -14.02 13.22
CA ASP A 429 20.15 -14.24 13.22
C ASP A 429 20.54 -15.53 13.98
N HIS A 430 19.80 -15.87 15.06
CA HIS A 430 20.02 -17.11 15.83
C HIS A 430 19.54 -18.36 15.11
N LEU A 431 18.42 -18.28 14.37
CA LEU A 431 17.88 -19.43 13.64
C LEU A 431 18.66 -19.72 12.34
N HIS A 432 19.14 -18.68 11.65
CA HIS A 432 19.66 -18.77 10.29
C HIS A 432 21.18 -18.59 10.16
N GLY A 433 21.92 -18.76 11.26
CA GLY A 433 23.35 -19.08 11.22
C GLY A 433 24.33 -17.91 11.36
N LYS A 434 23.92 -16.78 11.97
CA LYS A 434 24.88 -15.73 12.34
C LYS A 434 25.58 -16.02 13.68
N PHE A 435 24.92 -16.76 14.56
CA PHE A 435 25.45 -17.16 15.85
C PHE A 435 25.69 -18.67 15.91
N SER A 436 26.72 -19.09 16.66
CA SER A 436 27.05 -20.50 16.87
C SER A 436 26.20 -21.16 17.96
N THR A 437 25.54 -20.37 18.81
CA THR A 437 24.74 -20.85 19.93
C THR A 437 23.40 -21.37 19.42
N LEU A 438 23.12 -22.65 19.66
CA LEU A 438 21.82 -23.25 19.37
C LEU A 438 20.81 -22.83 20.44
N LEU A 439 19.66 -22.29 20.03
CA LEU A 439 18.51 -22.12 20.91
C LEU A 439 17.86 -23.50 21.14
N ASP A 440 17.94 -24.00 22.38
CA ASP A 440 17.30 -25.25 22.80
C ASP A 440 15.77 -25.13 22.81
N TRP A 441 15.09 -26.27 22.94
CA TRP A 441 13.63 -26.32 22.82
C TRP A 441 12.93 -25.45 23.88
N LYS A 442 13.39 -25.49 25.14
CA LYS A 442 12.84 -24.69 26.23
C LYS A 442 13.01 -23.19 25.99
N THR A 443 14.16 -22.76 25.45
CA THR A 443 14.39 -21.36 25.09
C THR A 443 13.49 -20.94 23.93
N ARG A 444 13.29 -21.79 22.91
CA ARG A 444 12.36 -21.49 21.81
C ARG A 444 10.90 -21.38 22.26
N LEU A 445 10.46 -22.26 23.17
CA LEU A 445 9.14 -22.16 23.81
C LEU A 445 8.99 -20.86 24.62
N ARG A 446 10.02 -20.48 25.39
CA ARG A 446 10.03 -19.22 26.14
C ARG A 446 9.95 -18.00 25.21
N ILE A 447 10.70 -17.99 24.12
CA ILE A 447 10.68 -16.92 23.10
C ILE A 447 9.29 -16.83 22.44
N ALA A 448 8.69 -17.98 22.09
CA ALA A 448 7.33 -18.03 21.59
C ALA A 448 6.36 -17.41 22.61
N LEU A 449 6.32 -17.94 23.83
CA LEU A 449 5.44 -17.44 24.88
C LEU A 449 5.57 -15.92 25.09
N GLN A 450 6.79 -15.41 25.24
CA GLN A 450 7.06 -13.99 25.48
C GLN A 450 6.65 -13.09 24.29
N THR A 451 6.85 -13.57 23.06
CA THR A 451 6.38 -12.88 21.85
C THR A 451 4.85 -12.89 21.79
N GLY A 452 4.23 -14.02 22.13
CA GLY A 452 2.78 -14.15 22.23
C GLY A 452 2.17 -13.22 23.29
N GLU A 453 2.78 -13.14 24.47
CA GLU A 453 2.37 -12.23 25.56
C GLU A 453 2.41 -10.76 25.11
N ALA A 454 3.47 -10.37 24.39
CA ALA A 454 3.59 -9.03 23.81
C ALA A 454 2.46 -8.72 22.81
N LEU A 455 2.16 -9.62 21.88
CA LEU A 455 1.10 -9.41 20.89
C LEU A 455 -0.29 -9.42 21.54
N ALA A 456 -0.54 -10.33 22.49
CA ALA A 456 -1.78 -10.35 23.26
C ALA A 456 -1.99 -9.04 24.02
N TYR A 457 -0.93 -8.47 24.62
CA TYR A 457 -0.97 -7.16 25.27
C TYR A 457 -1.37 -6.06 24.28
N LEU A 458 -0.76 -6.02 23.08
CA LEU A 458 -1.10 -5.03 22.05
C LEU A 458 -2.56 -5.14 21.58
N HIS A 459 -3.07 -6.37 21.42
CA HIS A 459 -4.43 -6.61 20.91
C HIS A 459 -5.53 -6.36 21.94
N THR A 460 -5.26 -6.56 23.23
CA THR A 460 -6.33 -6.64 24.24
C THR A 460 -6.14 -5.74 25.46
N ALA A 461 -4.90 -5.47 25.89
CA ALA A 461 -4.62 -4.78 27.14
C ALA A 461 -4.26 -3.30 26.94
N ALA A 462 -3.89 -2.90 25.72
CA ALA A 462 -3.74 -1.49 25.38
C ALA A 462 -5.11 -0.78 25.37
N TYR A 463 -5.13 0.52 25.73
CA TYR A 463 -6.35 1.34 25.77
C TYR A 463 -7.13 1.31 24.45
N THR A 464 -6.41 1.29 23.33
CA THR A 464 -6.95 1.01 22.00
C THR A 464 -6.12 -0.13 21.43
N PRO A 465 -6.74 -1.21 20.91
CA PRO A 465 -5.99 -2.31 20.31
C PRO A 465 -5.01 -1.82 19.25
N ILE A 466 -3.80 -2.37 19.25
CA ILE A 466 -2.73 -2.03 18.31
C ILE A 466 -2.42 -3.27 17.48
N TYR A 467 -2.51 -3.15 16.15
CA TYR A 467 -2.08 -4.18 15.21
C TYR A 467 -0.65 -3.90 14.76
N HIS A 468 0.26 -4.83 14.99
CA HIS A 468 1.68 -4.67 14.74
C HIS A 468 1.99 -4.60 13.24
N ARG A 469 1.39 -5.50 12.45
CA ARG A 469 1.38 -5.58 10.98
C ARG A 469 2.70 -5.99 10.31
N ASP A 470 3.80 -6.06 11.06
CA ASP A 470 5.09 -6.55 10.56
C ASP A 470 5.76 -7.50 11.56
N VAL A 471 5.01 -8.47 12.09
CA VAL A 471 5.55 -9.52 12.97
C VAL A 471 6.40 -10.48 12.14
N LYS A 472 7.68 -10.65 12.52
CA LYS A 472 8.65 -11.51 11.84
C LYS A 472 9.87 -11.75 12.73
N SER A 473 10.65 -12.80 12.46
CA SER A 473 11.84 -13.14 13.25
C SER A 473 12.94 -12.05 13.26
N THR A 474 12.99 -11.16 12.27
CA THR A 474 13.91 -10.00 12.26
C THR A 474 13.46 -8.83 13.13
N ASN A 475 12.18 -8.80 13.54
CA ASN A 475 11.61 -7.79 14.44
C ASN A 475 11.44 -8.33 15.88
N ILE A 476 11.99 -9.51 16.18
CA ILE A 476 12.03 -10.07 17.53
C ILE A 476 13.50 -10.07 17.95
N LEU A 477 13.84 -9.24 18.93
CA LEU A 477 15.19 -9.12 19.48
C LEU A 477 15.32 -9.97 20.75
N LEU A 478 16.53 -10.45 21.03
CA LEU A 478 16.83 -11.25 22.22
C LEU A 478 17.79 -10.50 23.14
N ASP A 479 17.46 -10.39 24.43
CA ASP A 479 18.37 -9.81 25.44
C ASP A 479 19.42 -10.83 25.92
N ASP A 480 20.25 -10.45 26.90
CA ASP A 480 21.35 -11.25 27.42
C ASP A 480 20.89 -12.63 27.96
N ASP A 481 19.66 -12.72 28.46
CA ASP A 481 19.05 -13.94 29.00
C ASP A 481 18.19 -14.69 27.95
N PHE A 482 18.31 -14.29 26.67
CA PHE A 482 17.49 -14.76 25.55
C PHE A 482 15.99 -14.51 25.75
N ASN A 483 15.59 -13.48 26.50
CA ASN A 483 14.19 -13.07 26.52
C ASN A 483 13.85 -12.28 25.25
N ALA A 484 12.67 -12.54 24.72
CA ALA A 484 12.17 -11.93 23.50
C ALA A 484 11.60 -10.54 23.75
N LYS A 485 11.93 -9.61 22.84
CA LYS A 485 11.35 -8.27 22.76
C LYS A 485 10.94 -7.94 21.33
N VAL A 486 9.65 -7.63 21.12
CA VAL A 486 9.10 -7.25 19.81
C VAL A 486 9.44 -5.79 19.51
N ALA A 487 9.92 -5.53 18.29
CA ALA A 487 10.43 -4.26 17.81
C ALA A 487 9.76 -3.82 16.49
N ASP A 488 10.03 -2.57 16.10
CA ASP A 488 9.64 -1.95 14.81
C ASP A 488 8.14 -1.74 14.59
N PHE A 489 7.60 -0.68 15.19
CA PHE A 489 6.19 -0.31 15.11
C PHE A 489 5.86 0.64 13.95
N GLY A 490 6.77 0.78 12.99
CA GLY A 490 6.66 1.75 11.89
C GLY A 490 5.45 1.52 10.97
N LEU A 491 4.94 0.29 10.89
CA LEU A 491 3.74 -0.06 10.11
C LEU A 491 2.48 -0.27 10.96
N SER A 492 2.62 -0.23 12.29
CA SER A 492 1.56 -0.56 13.22
C SER A 492 0.40 0.42 13.13
N ARG A 493 -0.80 -0.03 13.51
CA ARG A 493 -2.03 0.76 13.43
C ARG A 493 -2.85 0.57 14.70
N LEU A 494 -3.46 1.66 15.16
CA LEU A 494 -4.51 1.58 16.16
C LEU A 494 -5.78 1.05 15.49
N ALA A 495 -6.53 0.21 16.22
CA ALA A 495 -7.86 -0.19 15.83
C ALA A 495 -8.80 1.01 15.91
N ASP A 496 -9.76 1.06 14.99
CA ASP A 496 -10.78 2.10 14.97
C ASP A 496 -11.91 1.71 15.95
N PRO A 497 -12.22 2.55 16.96
CA PRO A 497 -13.27 2.23 17.94
C PRO A 497 -14.61 1.92 17.26
N GLY A 498 -15.17 0.75 17.55
CA GLY A 498 -16.46 0.30 17.01
C GLY A 498 -16.41 -0.38 15.63
N LEU A 499 -15.22 -0.53 15.02
CA LEU A 499 -15.03 -1.30 13.79
C LEU A 499 -14.42 -2.68 14.10
N SER A 500 -14.77 -3.68 13.29
CA SER A 500 -14.23 -5.04 13.40
C SER A 500 -12.86 -5.21 12.71
N HIS A 501 -12.45 -4.23 11.90
CA HIS A 501 -11.20 -4.24 11.15
C HIS A 501 -10.82 -2.81 10.73
N VAL A 502 -9.56 -2.64 10.34
CA VAL A 502 -9.03 -1.40 9.76
C VAL A 502 -8.86 -1.60 8.25
N SER A 503 -9.57 -0.82 7.43
CA SER A 503 -9.47 -0.87 5.97
C SER A 503 -8.25 -0.09 5.49
N THR A 504 -7.21 -0.79 5.02
CA THR A 504 -5.95 -0.17 4.62
C THR A 504 -5.19 -1.01 3.59
N CYS A 505 -4.46 -0.36 2.66
CA CYS A 505 -3.66 -1.05 1.64
C CYS A 505 -2.77 -2.12 2.27
N ALA A 506 -2.64 -3.30 1.67
CA ALA A 506 -1.81 -4.36 2.21
C ALA A 506 -0.35 -3.91 2.35
N GLN A 507 0.20 -4.01 3.56
CA GLN A 507 1.61 -3.74 3.87
C GLN A 507 2.10 -4.79 4.86
N GLY A 508 3.36 -5.21 4.72
CA GLY A 508 4.01 -6.21 5.56
C GLY A 508 5.18 -6.84 4.81
N THR A 509 5.79 -7.86 5.41
CA THR A 509 6.92 -8.58 4.81
C THR A 509 6.45 -9.85 4.08
N LEU A 510 6.97 -10.08 2.87
CA LEU A 510 6.70 -11.28 2.09
C LEU A 510 7.06 -12.54 2.90
N GLY A 511 6.18 -13.55 2.88
CA GLY A 511 6.31 -14.77 3.69
C GLY A 511 5.53 -14.73 5.00
N TYR A 512 5.36 -13.55 5.60
CA TYR A 512 4.60 -13.36 6.86
C TYR A 512 3.23 -12.71 6.64
N LEU A 513 3.02 -12.12 5.46
CA LEU A 513 1.80 -11.36 5.16
C LEU A 513 0.57 -12.27 5.11
N ASP A 514 -0.43 -11.94 5.92
CA ASP A 514 -1.73 -12.61 5.93
C ASP A 514 -2.38 -12.59 4.53
N PRO A 515 -2.67 -13.77 3.94
CA PRO A 515 -3.22 -13.86 2.59
C PRO A 515 -4.66 -13.33 2.51
N GLU A 516 -5.45 -13.44 3.58
CA GLU A 516 -6.80 -12.88 3.60
C GLU A 516 -6.73 -11.35 3.62
N TYR A 517 -5.92 -10.78 4.51
CA TYR A 517 -5.66 -9.34 4.57
C TYR A 517 -5.13 -8.80 3.24
N TYR A 518 -4.20 -9.50 2.60
CA TYR A 518 -3.67 -9.12 1.28
C TYR A 518 -4.77 -9.06 0.21
N ARG A 519 -5.71 -10.00 0.24
CA ARG A 519 -6.81 -10.09 -0.74
C ARG A 519 -7.93 -9.08 -0.49
N ASN A 520 -8.30 -8.84 0.76
CA ASN A 520 -9.50 -8.06 1.12
C ASN A 520 -9.20 -6.66 1.69
N TYR A 521 -7.94 -6.32 1.95
CA TYR A 521 -7.49 -5.06 2.55
C TYR A 521 -8.06 -4.78 3.95
N GLN A 522 -8.55 -5.81 4.65
CA GLN A 522 -9.09 -5.72 6.00
C GLN A 522 -8.06 -6.19 7.02
N LEU A 523 -7.42 -5.23 7.70
CA LEU A 523 -6.47 -5.52 8.76
C LEU A 523 -7.21 -5.81 10.06
N THR A 524 -6.89 -6.93 10.70
CA THR A 524 -7.41 -7.33 12.03
C THR A 524 -6.29 -7.80 12.93
N ASP A 525 -6.58 -8.00 14.21
CA ASP A 525 -5.70 -8.72 15.15
C ASP A 525 -5.24 -10.08 14.58
N LYS A 526 -6.15 -10.77 13.86
CA LYS A 526 -5.87 -12.06 13.22
C LYS A 526 -4.82 -12.02 12.11
N SER A 527 -4.48 -10.84 11.58
CA SER A 527 -3.40 -10.70 10.62
C SER A 527 -2.03 -10.84 11.30
N ASP A 528 -1.89 -10.30 12.52
CA ASP A 528 -0.70 -10.52 13.35
C ASP A 528 -0.62 -11.99 13.81
N VAL A 529 -1.75 -12.63 14.10
CA VAL A 529 -1.81 -14.07 14.45
C VAL A 529 -1.23 -14.93 13.32
N TYR A 530 -1.57 -14.64 12.06
CA TYR A 530 -1.01 -15.35 10.92
C TYR A 530 0.50 -15.17 10.82
N SER A 531 0.98 -13.91 10.88
CA SER A 531 2.41 -13.61 10.85
C SER A 531 3.16 -14.27 12.00
N TYR A 532 2.56 -14.32 13.19
CA TYR A 532 3.09 -15.03 14.35
C TYR A 532 3.14 -16.55 14.14
N GLY A 533 2.14 -17.14 13.49
CA GLY A 533 2.16 -18.55 13.09
C GLY A 533 3.37 -18.91 12.23
N VAL A 534 3.78 -18.02 11.32
CA VAL A 534 5.02 -18.19 10.53
C VAL A 534 6.26 -18.16 11.43
N VAL A 535 6.31 -17.28 12.43
CA VAL A 535 7.41 -17.23 13.42
C VAL A 535 7.46 -18.52 14.24
N LEU A 536 6.31 -19.09 14.64
CA LEU A 536 6.26 -20.39 15.31
C LEU A 536 6.86 -21.49 14.42
N LEU A 537 6.54 -21.50 13.12
CA LEU A 537 7.17 -22.45 12.20
C LEU A 537 8.68 -22.23 12.06
N GLU A 538 9.16 -20.99 12.02
CA GLU A 538 10.61 -20.73 12.02
C GLU A 538 11.28 -21.25 13.31
N LEU A 539 10.65 -21.03 14.47
CA LEU A 539 11.12 -21.55 15.76
C LEU A 539 11.13 -23.08 15.79
N LEU A 540 10.20 -23.75 15.13
CA LEU A 540 10.15 -25.21 15.12
C LEU A 540 11.13 -25.84 14.12
N THR A 541 11.26 -25.24 12.95
CA THR A 541 11.96 -25.84 11.80
C THR A 541 13.38 -25.30 11.60
N SER A 542 13.70 -24.13 12.17
CA SER A 542 14.90 -23.34 11.84
C SER A 542 15.04 -23.01 10.35
N GLN A 543 13.94 -23.05 9.59
CA GLN A 543 13.97 -22.74 8.16
C GLN A 543 13.42 -21.34 7.87
N LYS A 544 13.85 -20.74 6.76
CA LYS A 544 13.46 -19.38 6.39
C LYS A 544 12.00 -19.33 5.93
N ALA A 545 11.30 -18.25 6.28
CA ALA A 545 9.93 -18.00 5.85
C ALA A 545 9.76 -17.97 4.31
N ILE A 546 10.75 -17.41 3.59
CA ILE A 546 10.87 -17.47 2.13
C ILE A 546 12.22 -18.07 1.80
N ASP A 547 12.22 -19.16 1.05
CA ASP A 547 13.45 -19.83 0.58
C ASP A 547 13.32 -20.21 -0.90
N PHE A 548 14.05 -19.49 -1.76
CA PHE A 548 14.07 -19.75 -3.20
C PHE A 548 14.92 -20.98 -3.58
N SER A 549 15.58 -21.63 -2.63
CA SER A 549 16.27 -22.90 -2.87
C SER A 549 15.35 -24.12 -2.81
N ARG A 550 14.14 -23.96 -2.26
CA ARG A 550 13.07 -24.98 -2.30
C ARG A 550 12.41 -25.03 -3.68
N ASP A 551 11.62 -26.08 -3.90
CA ASP A 551 10.78 -26.19 -5.09
C ASP A 551 9.82 -25.00 -5.23
N GLN A 552 9.41 -24.71 -6.47
CA GLN A 552 8.65 -23.51 -6.81
C GLN A 552 7.33 -23.37 -6.02
N ASP A 553 6.70 -24.50 -5.68
CA ASP A 553 5.46 -24.55 -4.89
C ASP A 553 5.69 -24.48 -3.37
N ASP A 554 6.95 -24.65 -2.92
CA ASP A 554 7.36 -24.76 -1.52
C ASP A 554 8.19 -23.57 -1.01
N VAL A 555 8.35 -22.53 -1.83
CA VAL A 555 9.12 -21.32 -1.47
C VAL A 555 8.64 -20.71 -0.14
N ASN A 556 7.32 -20.73 0.12
CA ASN A 556 6.72 -20.23 1.35
C ASN A 556 6.70 -21.32 2.44
N LEU A 557 7.30 -21.03 3.60
CA LEU A 557 7.38 -21.97 4.72
C LEU A 557 6.01 -22.45 5.22
N ALA A 558 5.01 -21.56 5.29
CA ALA A 558 3.67 -21.93 5.74
C ALA A 558 3.01 -22.92 4.76
N THR A 559 3.21 -22.73 3.45
CA THR A 559 2.75 -23.69 2.43
C THR A 559 3.47 -25.02 2.57
N TYR A 560 4.80 -25.01 2.61
CA TYR A 560 5.64 -26.21 2.68
C TYR A 560 5.31 -27.08 3.92
N VAL A 561 5.27 -26.47 5.11
CA VAL A 561 4.96 -27.20 6.34
C VAL A 561 3.50 -27.67 6.36
N GLY A 562 2.57 -26.85 5.85
CA GLY A 562 1.16 -27.23 5.73
C GLY A 562 0.96 -28.47 4.86
N GLN A 563 1.67 -28.57 3.72
CA GLN A 563 1.64 -29.75 2.87
C GLN A 563 2.21 -30.99 3.58
N ARG A 564 3.39 -30.86 4.22
CA ARG A 564 4.02 -31.97 4.96
C ARG A 564 3.13 -32.49 6.08
N ALA A 565 2.51 -31.59 6.84
CA ALA A 565 1.55 -31.95 7.88
C ALA A 565 0.35 -32.72 7.31
N ASN A 566 -0.23 -32.29 6.19
CA ASN A 566 -1.35 -32.98 5.54
C ASN A 566 -0.99 -34.38 5.02
N THR A 567 0.27 -34.60 4.65
CA THR A 567 0.76 -35.91 4.19
C THR A 567 1.22 -36.84 5.33
N GLY A 568 1.09 -36.43 6.59
CA GLY A 568 1.55 -37.20 7.76
C GLY A 568 3.07 -37.13 8.00
N ALA A 569 3.79 -36.28 7.27
CA ALA A 569 5.24 -36.10 7.34
C ALA A 569 5.65 -34.91 8.24
N SER A 570 4.85 -34.60 9.26
CA SER A 570 5.01 -33.41 10.11
C SER A 570 6.34 -33.39 10.90
N MET A 571 6.87 -34.55 11.29
CA MET A 571 8.13 -34.62 12.04
C MET A 571 9.37 -34.43 11.15
N GLU A 572 9.25 -34.55 9.83
CA GLU A 572 10.37 -34.35 8.90
C GLU A 572 10.83 -32.88 8.84
N VAL A 573 9.91 -31.94 9.09
CA VAL A 573 10.22 -30.50 9.02
C VAL A 573 10.81 -29.96 10.32
N VAL A 574 10.70 -30.71 11.42
CA VAL A 574 11.21 -30.30 12.73
C VAL A 574 12.73 -30.24 12.72
N ASP A 575 13.30 -29.21 13.32
CA ASP A 575 14.75 -29.12 13.51
C ASP A 575 15.22 -30.28 14.40
N GLN A 576 15.89 -31.26 13.79
CA GLN A 576 16.32 -32.49 14.45
C GLN A 576 17.24 -32.22 15.66
N ARG A 577 17.88 -31.05 15.71
CA ARG A 577 18.72 -30.66 16.86
C ARG A 577 17.88 -30.40 18.13
N LEU A 578 16.57 -30.20 18.00
CA LEU A 578 15.65 -30.03 19.13
C LEU A 578 15.30 -31.34 19.82
N LEU A 579 15.40 -32.47 19.11
CA LEU A 579 15.01 -33.78 19.61
C LEU A 579 16.08 -34.43 20.50
N GLY A 580 17.28 -33.87 20.56
CA GLY A 580 18.40 -34.51 21.27
C GLY A 580 18.76 -35.87 20.67
N LYS A 581 19.48 -36.70 21.43
CA LYS A 581 19.85 -38.07 20.99
C LYS A 581 18.73 -39.07 21.22
N GLU A 582 17.97 -38.91 22.30
CA GLU A 582 16.82 -39.74 22.67
C GLU A 582 15.71 -38.80 23.18
N PRO A 583 14.76 -38.39 22.31
CA PRO A 583 13.66 -37.52 22.71
C PRO A 583 12.68 -38.27 23.61
N THR A 584 12.25 -37.63 24.69
CA THR A 584 11.19 -38.15 25.56
C THR A 584 9.81 -38.02 24.92
N ASP A 585 8.84 -38.82 25.38
CA ASP A 585 7.47 -38.77 24.85
C ASP A 585 6.81 -37.40 25.09
N ASP A 586 7.11 -36.77 26.22
CA ASP A 586 6.68 -35.41 26.56
C ASP A 586 7.28 -34.36 25.61
N THR A 587 8.58 -34.48 25.28
CA THR A 587 9.23 -33.60 24.29
C THR A 587 8.57 -33.76 22.91
N LEU A 588 8.35 -35.00 22.45
CA LEU A 588 7.69 -35.26 21.17
C LEU A 588 6.24 -34.74 21.14
N THR A 589 5.52 -34.92 22.25
CA THR A 589 4.14 -34.43 22.41
C THR A 589 4.10 -32.90 22.39
N SER A 590 5.00 -32.25 23.11
CA SER A 590 5.10 -30.78 23.12
C SER A 590 5.38 -30.20 21.73
N ILE A 591 6.24 -30.85 20.94
CA ILE A 591 6.56 -30.47 19.56
C ILE A 591 5.34 -30.60 18.64
N LYS A 592 4.58 -31.71 18.75
CA LYS A 592 3.37 -31.93 17.96
C LYS A 592 2.30 -30.88 18.28
N LEU A 593 2.03 -30.64 19.57
CA LEU A 593 1.07 -29.62 20.01
C LEU A 593 1.50 -28.22 19.56
N PHE A 594 2.79 -27.90 19.63
CA PHE A 594 3.31 -26.62 19.15
C PHE A 594 3.14 -26.44 17.64
N LEU A 595 3.36 -27.50 16.84
CA LEU A 595 3.09 -27.49 15.41
C LEU A 595 1.61 -27.31 15.10
N GLU A 596 0.72 -28.01 15.80
CA GLU A 596 -0.73 -27.87 15.65
C GLU A 596 -1.20 -26.45 15.94
N LEU A 597 -0.68 -25.83 17.00
CA LEU A 597 -0.92 -24.43 17.33
C LEU A 597 -0.38 -23.49 16.24
N ALA A 598 0.81 -23.74 15.69
CA ALA A 598 1.34 -22.94 14.59
C ALA A 598 0.43 -23.03 13.35
N LEU A 599 -0.06 -24.22 13.01
CA LEU A 599 -0.97 -24.45 11.89
C LEU A 599 -2.36 -23.85 12.13
N SER A 600 -2.84 -23.81 13.38
CA SER A 600 -4.11 -23.14 13.72
C SER A 600 -4.02 -21.62 13.52
N CYS A 601 -2.86 -21.02 13.83
CA CYS A 601 -2.59 -19.61 13.55
C CYS A 601 -2.56 -19.30 12.03
N LEU A 602 -2.20 -20.28 11.21
CA LEU A 602 -2.02 -20.16 9.75
C LEU A 602 -3.26 -20.51 8.92
N ARG A 603 -4.42 -20.72 9.54
CA ARG A 603 -5.68 -20.98 8.82
C ARG A 603 -5.99 -19.86 7.82
N GLU A 604 -6.45 -20.24 6.62
CA GLU A 604 -6.69 -19.27 5.55
C GLU A 604 -7.72 -18.21 5.95
N LYS A 605 -8.82 -18.63 6.59
CA LYS A 605 -9.85 -17.72 7.12
C LYS A 605 -9.49 -17.23 8.51
N LYS A 606 -9.54 -15.91 8.72
CA LYS A 606 -9.28 -15.24 10.00
C LYS A 606 -10.22 -15.67 11.14
N GLY A 607 -11.44 -16.07 10.80
CA GLY A 607 -12.41 -16.59 11.77
C GLY A 607 -12.01 -17.91 12.41
N ASP A 608 -11.20 -18.71 11.70
CA ASP A 608 -10.75 -20.03 12.15
C ASP A 608 -9.42 -19.97 12.91
N ARG A 609 -8.76 -18.80 12.92
CA ARG A 609 -7.53 -18.56 13.69
C ARG A 609 -7.87 -18.32 15.16
N PRO A 610 -7.07 -18.78 16.13
CA PRO A 610 -7.25 -18.40 17.54
C PRO A 610 -6.99 -16.90 17.78
N GLY A 611 -7.42 -16.36 18.92
CA GLY A 611 -6.96 -15.05 19.39
C GLY A 611 -5.59 -15.18 20.07
N MET A 612 -4.78 -14.12 20.10
CA MET A 612 -3.43 -14.19 20.73
C MET A 612 -3.47 -14.58 22.21
N LYS A 613 -4.56 -14.27 22.92
CA LYS A 613 -4.75 -14.71 24.31
C LYS A 613 -4.87 -16.24 24.42
N ASP A 614 -5.62 -16.86 23.51
CA ASP A 614 -5.81 -18.31 23.46
C ASP A 614 -4.49 -19.00 23.07
N VAL A 615 -3.78 -18.43 22.08
CA VAL A 615 -2.43 -18.87 21.68
C VAL A 615 -1.46 -18.87 22.86
N VAL A 616 -1.45 -17.82 23.68
CA VAL A 616 -0.61 -17.72 24.88
C VAL A 616 -0.98 -18.80 25.89
N GLN A 617 -2.28 -19.05 26.11
CA GLN A 617 -2.75 -20.07 27.03
C GLN A 617 -2.33 -21.47 26.57
N GLU A 618 -2.44 -21.79 25.29
CA GLU A 618 -1.99 -23.06 24.73
C GLU A 618 -0.46 -23.23 24.86
N LEU A 619 0.33 -22.18 24.60
CA LEU A 619 1.78 -22.21 24.83
C LEU A 619 2.15 -22.47 26.29
N GLN A 620 1.42 -21.89 27.24
CA GLN A 620 1.63 -22.15 28.67
C GLN A 620 1.36 -23.62 29.01
N CYS A 621 0.29 -24.21 28.47
CA CYS A 621 0.00 -25.64 28.63
C CYS A 621 1.13 -26.52 28.04
N ILE A 622 1.62 -26.19 26.85
CA ILE A 622 2.73 -26.91 26.20
C ILE A 622 4.00 -26.83 27.06
N ILE A 623 4.32 -25.67 27.63
CA ILE A 623 5.48 -25.48 28.50
C ILE A 623 5.35 -26.30 29.79
N GLN A 624 4.16 -26.39 30.38
CA GLN A 624 3.93 -27.18 31.59
C GLN A 624 4.24 -28.67 31.38
N ILE A 625 3.93 -29.23 30.21
CA ILE A 625 4.27 -30.62 29.86
C ILE A 625 5.79 -30.83 29.93
N VAL A 626 6.56 -29.89 29.36
CA VAL A 626 8.04 -29.96 29.36
C VAL A 626 8.64 -29.68 30.75
N ASP A 627 8.00 -28.84 31.57
CA ASP A 627 8.51 -28.50 32.91
C ASP A 627 8.23 -29.58 33.96
N GLN A 628 7.12 -30.33 33.86
CA GLN A 628 6.81 -31.45 34.76
C GLN A 628 7.84 -32.59 34.66
N GLU A 629 8.42 -32.79 33.47
CA GLU A 629 9.50 -33.74 33.21
C GLU A 629 10.76 -33.46 34.06
N GLN A 630 11.12 -32.18 34.24
CA GLN A 630 12.33 -31.78 34.98
C GLN A 630 12.20 -31.93 36.49
N ALA A 631 10.98 -31.83 37.04
CA ALA A 631 10.74 -32.08 38.46
C ALA A 631 10.94 -33.57 38.79
N ILE A 632 10.40 -34.46 37.96
CA ILE A 632 10.49 -35.91 38.14
C ILE A 632 11.94 -36.40 37.95
N THR A 633 12.67 -35.90 36.95
CA THR A 633 14.09 -36.28 36.73
C THR A 633 15.05 -35.72 37.78
N LYS A 634 14.71 -34.59 38.44
CA LYS A 634 15.49 -34.07 39.58
C LYS A 634 15.24 -34.86 40.84
N ASP A 635 14.00 -35.26 41.14
CA ASP A 635 13.69 -36.04 42.34
C ASP A 635 14.29 -37.45 42.29
N VAL A 636 14.34 -38.10 41.11
CA VAL A 636 14.98 -39.42 40.93
C VAL A 636 16.51 -39.38 41.15
N ASN A 637 17.16 -38.23 40.91
CA ASN A 637 18.60 -38.07 41.13
C ASN A 637 18.97 -37.64 42.56
N VAL A 638 18.00 -37.26 43.40
CA VAL A 638 18.24 -36.87 44.80
C VAL A 638 18.05 -38.06 45.76
N ASP A 639 17.20 -39.03 45.41
CA ASP A 639 17.03 -40.28 46.18
C ASP A 639 18.09 -41.36 45.84
N GLY A 640 19.08 -41.02 44.98
CA GLY A 640 20.13 -41.92 44.51
C GLY A 640 21.55 -41.64 45.02
N THR A 641 21.72 -40.69 45.95
CA THR A 641 22.99 -40.40 46.67
C THR A 641 22.81 -40.60 48.15
#